data_AF-A0AAU7FE79-F1
#
_entry.id   AF-A0AAU7FE79-F1
#
_cell.length_a   1.000
_cell.length_b   1.000
_cell.length_c   1.000
_cell.angle_alpha   90.00
_cell.angle_beta   90.00
_cell.angle_gamma   90.00
#
_symmetry.space_group_name_H-M   'P 1'
#
loop_
_entity.id
_entity.type
_entity.pdbx_description
1 polymer ?
#
loop_
_entity_poly.entity_id
_entity_poly.type
_entity_poly.pdbx_seq_one_letter_code
_entity_poly.pdbx_strand_id
1 'polypeptide(L)'
;MLEIIFEDEYDTAAFLHLAEHLDSRHHISIQQGKDRLLIEAKKSGEAIEHIVRTLLIHFFLECKENERMRSILENTYLFKDPEEQHQILSIAHSIMKGDLDDIPGIHQDPPREDLLKKELETISLQKGVFSIGSFMTFRLSAYDRRLKNYVEVSIEEYKMEQEYQNFIQSLRDYVMSREPKLEKVHVVHQDRLMIWEFRYASERDQKQYIDRQFVREHPMYIDSQLIAPLVSIAPQKIDLFTDDTGHSMVQTIQNIFQERVEVFPPHSFQEQHVQFVPSHLEKKSEKLS
;
A
#
# COMPACT_ATOMS: atom_id res chain seq x y z
N MET A 1 17.30 28.18 32.33
CA MET A 1 18.23 27.51 31.41
C MET A 1 17.83 26.05 31.37
N LEU A 2 17.45 25.58 30.18
CA LEU A 2 17.09 24.20 29.92
C LEU A 2 18.25 23.56 29.14
N GLU A 3 18.65 22.36 29.52
CA GLU A 3 19.65 21.56 28.82
C GLU A 3 18.94 20.37 28.19
N ILE A 4 19.04 20.21 26.87
CA ILE A 4 18.56 19.02 26.16
C ILE A 4 19.74 18.13 25.82
N ILE A 5 19.66 16.86 26.21
CA ILE A 5 20.71 15.86 25.99
C ILE A 5 20.23 14.88 24.91
N PHE A 6 21.05 14.70 23.88
CA PHE A 6 20.82 13.79 22.76
C PHE A 6 21.72 12.55 22.89
N GLU A 7 21.37 11.49 22.15
CA GLU A 7 22.17 10.25 22.13
C GLU A 7 23.33 10.33 21.14
N ASP A 8 23.19 11.15 20.09
CA ASP A 8 24.21 11.35 19.06
C ASP A 8 24.21 12.77 18.46
N GLU A 9 25.26 13.06 17.69
CA GLU A 9 25.48 14.35 17.04
C GLU A 9 24.51 14.60 15.87
N TYR A 10 23.97 13.55 15.25
CA TYR A 10 23.03 13.68 14.13
C TYR A 10 21.68 14.20 14.61
N ASP A 11 21.15 13.62 15.67
CA ASP A 11 19.95 14.09 16.36
C ASP A 11 20.10 15.53 16.85
N THR A 12 21.28 15.85 17.39
CA THR A 12 21.62 17.22 17.81
C THR A 12 21.54 18.20 16.63
N ALA A 13 22.14 17.85 15.49
CA ALA A 13 22.12 18.68 14.29
C ALA A 13 20.72 18.81 13.67
N ALA A 14 19.96 17.71 13.63
CA ALA A 14 18.58 17.71 13.13
C ALA A 14 17.67 18.60 13.98
N PHE A 15 17.79 18.53 15.30
CA PHE A 15 17.04 19.40 16.21
C PHE A 15 17.40 20.88 16.04
N LEU A 16 18.69 21.20 15.86
CA LEU A 16 19.14 22.57 15.57
C LEU A 16 18.54 23.10 14.28
N HIS A 17 18.57 22.31 13.21
CA HIS A 17 18.00 22.68 11.92
C HIS A 17 16.49 22.96 12.03
N LEU A 18 15.74 22.14 12.77
CA LEU A 18 14.32 22.38 13.05
C LEU A 18 14.11 23.67 13.86
N ALA A 19 14.96 23.93 14.85
CA ALA A 19 14.87 25.13 15.68
C ALA A 19 15.08 26.41 14.87
N GLU A 20 16.03 26.43 13.93
CA GLU A 20 16.29 27.58 13.05
C GLU A 20 15.08 27.90 12.14
N HIS A 21 14.39 26.88 11.64
CA HIS A 21 13.24 27.05 10.76
C HIS A 21 11.98 27.47 11.53
N LEU A 22 11.72 26.84 12.68
CA LEU A 22 10.48 27.04 13.43
C LEU A 22 10.52 28.27 14.36
N ASP A 23 11.70 28.66 14.84
CA ASP A 23 11.90 29.90 15.61
C ASP A 23 12.44 31.06 14.74
N SER A 24 11.77 31.35 13.63
CA SER A 24 12.10 32.47 12.72
C SER A 24 12.24 33.84 13.42
N ARG A 25 11.63 34.01 14.60
CA ARG A 25 11.69 35.23 15.42
C ARG A 25 12.79 35.22 16.48
N HIS A 26 13.62 34.19 16.52
CA HIS A 26 14.80 34.05 17.39
C HIS A 26 14.50 34.25 18.89
N HIS A 27 13.35 33.76 19.36
CA HIS A 27 12.95 33.81 20.77
C HIS A 27 13.84 33.00 21.69
N ILE A 28 14.53 31.98 21.17
CA ILE A 28 15.50 31.18 21.91
C ILE A 28 16.94 31.45 21.45
N SER A 29 17.88 31.19 22.35
CA SER A 29 19.32 31.14 22.14
C SER A 29 19.74 29.70 22.39
N ILE A 30 20.42 29.08 21.41
CA ILE A 30 20.91 27.73 21.53
C ILE A 30 22.43 27.76 21.53
N GLN A 31 23.04 27.20 22.58
CA GLN A 31 24.48 26.96 22.61
C GLN A 31 24.72 25.46 22.47
N GLN A 32 25.52 25.08 21.48
CA GLN A 32 25.84 23.69 21.19
C GLN A 32 27.08 23.23 21.97
N GLY A 33 26.92 22.17 22.75
CA GLY A 33 28.01 21.33 23.24
C GLY A 33 28.09 20.03 22.42
N LYS A 34 28.96 19.10 22.83
CA LYS A 34 29.22 17.86 22.09
C LYS A 34 27.95 17.01 21.82
N ASP A 35 27.16 16.73 22.87
CA ASP A 35 25.92 15.93 22.80
C ASP A 35 24.74 16.60 23.54
N ARG A 36 24.84 17.92 23.70
CA ARG A 36 23.92 18.69 24.54
C ARG A 36 23.64 20.04 23.89
N LEU A 37 22.38 20.46 23.95
CA LEU A 37 21.96 21.79 23.55
C LEU A 37 21.50 22.56 24.79
N LEU A 38 22.12 23.71 25.01
CA LEU A 38 21.70 24.64 26.05
C LEU A 38 20.71 25.62 25.45
N ILE A 39 19.46 25.55 25.91
CA ILE A 39 18.39 26.44 25.47
C ILE A 39 18.18 27.53 26.54
N GLU A 40 18.42 28.75 26.10
CA GLU A 40 18.17 29.96 26.85
C GLU A 40 17.09 30.80 26.19
N ALA A 41 16.30 31.45 27.03
CA ALA A 41 15.21 32.28 26.61
C ALA A 41 15.63 33.73 26.41
N LYS A 42 15.16 34.36 25.33
CA LYS A 42 15.25 35.82 25.19
C LYS A 42 14.01 36.56 25.69
N LYS A 43 12.91 35.85 25.99
CA LYS A 43 11.63 36.39 26.54
C LYS A 43 11.06 35.49 27.66
N SER A 44 9.88 35.81 28.20
CA SER A 44 9.25 35.21 29.39
C SER A 44 9.16 33.67 29.40
N GLY A 45 9.14 33.10 30.62
CA GLY A 45 9.15 31.66 30.93
C GLY A 45 8.16 30.76 30.15
N GLU A 46 6.90 31.19 30.03
CA GLU A 46 5.84 30.38 29.39
C GLU A 46 6.00 30.26 27.87
N ALA A 47 6.56 31.29 27.21
CA ALA A 47 6.74 31.27 25.76
C ALA A 47 7.78 30.24 25.32
N ILE A 48 8.82 30.02 26.13
CA ILE A 48 9.90 29.07 25.84
C ILE A 48 9.37 27.65 25.91
N GLU A 49 8.61 27.34 26.95
CA GLU A 49 8.07 26.01 27.16
C GLU A 49 7.18 25.59 26.00
N HIS A 50 6.34 26.49 25.51
CA HIS A 50 5.54 26.24 24.30
C HIS A 50 6.41 26.02 23.06
N ILE A 51 7.41 26.87 22.82
CA ILE A 51 8.32 26.74 21.66
C ILE A 51 9.09 25.42 21.71
N VAL A 52 9.75 25.11 22.84
CA VAL A 52 10.54 23.88 22.99
C VAL A 52 9.65 22.64 22.87
N ARG A 53 8.43 22.68 23.43
CA ARG A 53 7.46 21.59 23.29
C ARG A 53 7.10 21.35 21.83
N THR A 54 6.81 22.41 21.08
CA THR A 54 6.56 22.31 19.63
C THR A 54 7.77 21.75 18.90
N LEU A 55 8.99 22.24 19.18
CA LEU A 55 10.21 21.71 18.57
C LEU A 55 10.42 20.21 18.84
N LEU A 56 10.18 19.77 20.09
CA LEU A 56 10.28 18.35 20.45
C LEU A 56 9.26 17.51 19.69
N ILE A 57 8.01 17.97 19.55
CA ILE A 57 6.98 17.26 18.77
C ILE A 57 7.43 17.09 17.32
N HIS A 58 7.87 18.17 16.67
CA HIS A 58 8.37 18.10 15.29
C HIS A 58 9.58 17.18 15.17
N PHE A 59 10.54 17.27 16.09
CA PHE A 59 11.71 16.40 16.09
C PHE A 59 11.33 14.91 16.18
N PHE A 60 10.39 14.55 17.05
CA PHE A 60 9.95 13.16 17.16
C PHE A 60 9.22 12.66 15.91
N LEU A 61 8.35 13.49 15.33
CA LEU A 61 7.57 13.12 14.14
C LEU A 61 8.43 13.06 12.87
N GLU A 62 9.34 14.02 12.68
CA GLU A 62 10.09 14.18 11.43
C GLU A 62 11.41 13.41 11.43
N CYS A 63 12.06 13.24 12.60
CA CYS A 63 13.37 12.61 12.69
C CYS A 63 13.30 11.19 13.29
N LYS A 64 12.67 11.02 14.45
CA LYS A 64 12.75 9.76 15.21
C LYS A 64 11.67 8.73 14.84
N GLU A 65 10.53 9.16 14.31
CA GLU A 65 9.40 8.26 13.98
C GLU A 65 9.83 7.17 12.98
N ASN A 66 10.48 7.56 11.89
CA ASN A 66 10.94 6.63 10.86
C ASN A 66 12.04 5.69 11.34
N GLU A 67 12.98 6.20 12.14
CA GLU A 67 14.04 5.40 12.76
C GLU A 67 13.44 4.34 13.69
N ARG A 68 12.45 4.72 14.51
CA ARG A 68 11.74 3.80 15.41
C ARG A 68 10.99 2.72 14.63
N MET A 69 10.26 3.08 13.59
CA MET A 69 9.55 2.08 12.77
C MET A 69 10.51 1.10 12.08
N ARG A 70 11.65 1.58 11.57
CA ARG A 70 12.72 0.71 11.05
C ARG A 70 13.23 -0.24 12.12
N SER A 71 13.50 0.26 13.32
CA SER A 71 13.94 -0.57 14.44
C SER A 71 12.90 -1.62 14.83
N ILE A 72 11.60 -1.29 14.78
CA ILE A 72 10.51 -2.26 14.99
C ILE A 72 10.54 -3.35 13.91
N LEU A 73 10.64 -2.96 12.63
CA LEU A 73 10.73 -3.90 11.51
C LEU A 73 11.89 -4.88 11.65
N GLU A 74 13.09 -4.35 11.95
CA GLU A 74 14.31 -5.15 12.04
C GLU A 74 14.35 -6.03 13.31
N ASN A 75 14.09 -5.43 14.47
CA ASN A 75 14.31 -6.09 15.75
C ASN A 75 13.12 -6.92 16.23
N THR A 76 11.90 -6.57 15.82
CA THR A 76 10.68 -7.27 16.25
C THR A 76 10.17 -8.26 15.20
N TYR A 77 10.12 -7.83 13.93
CA TYR A 77 9.56 -8.64 12.84
C TYR A 77 10.61 -9.27 11.93
N LEU A 78 11.90 -9.00 12.16
CA LEU A 78 13.05 -9.58 11.45
C LEU A 78 13.09 -9.26 9.94
N PHE A 79 12.43 -8.17 9.52
CA PHE A 79 12.58 -7.60 8.18
C PHE A 79 13.92 -6.86 8.12
N LYS A 80 14.92 -7.46 7.46
CA LYS A 80 16.30 -6.93 7.39
C LYS A 80 16.68 -6.37 6.03
N ASP A 81 15.90 -6.67 5.00
CA ASP A 81 16.13 -6.16 3.66
C ASP A 81 15.71 -4.68 3.58
N PRO A 82 16.62 -3.77 3.17
CA PRO A 82 16.30 -2.34 3.13
C PRO A 82 15.19 -1.95 2.15
N GLU A 83 15.05 -2.67 1.03
CA GLU A 83 14.00 -2.41 0.03
C GLU A 83 12.64 -2.86 0.57
N GLU A 84 12.59 -4.03 1.21
CA GLU A 84 11.38 -4.52 1.87
C GLU A 84 10.94 -3.59 3.01
N GLN A 85 11.89 -3.15 3.85
CA GLN A 85 11.62 -2.14 4.87
C GLN A 85 11.10 -0.84 4.25
N HIS A 86 11.68 -0.38 3.15
CA HIS A 86 11.24 0.85 2.48
C HIS A 86 9.81 0.73 1.97
N GLN A 87 9.45 -0.40 1.34
CA GLN A 87 8.10 -0.66 0.85
C GLN A 87 7.08 -0.69 2.00
N ILE A 88 7.38 -1.40 3.08
CA ILE A 88 6.49 -1.47 4.25
C ILE A 88 6.32 -0.08 4.90
N LEU A 89 7.38 0.71 5.03
CA LEU A 89 7.30 2.06 5.58
C LEU A 89 6.53 3.03 4.68
N SER A 90 6.61 2.85 3.37
CA SER A 90 5.79 3.63 2.42
C SER A 90 4.30 3.40 2.65
N ILE A 91 3.91 2.14 2.88
CA ILE A 91 2.52 1.78 3.25
C ILE A 91 2.17 2.41 4.60
N ALA A 92 3.03 2.29 5.61
CA ALA A 92 2.80 2.87 6.93
C ALA A 92 2.57 4.38 6.87
N HIS A 93 3.35 5.11 6.06
CA HIS A 93 3.15 6.55 5.87
C HIS A 93 1.84 6.89 5.16
N SER A 94 1.43 6.09 4.18
CA SER A 94 0.16 6.27 3.47
C SER A 94 -1.03 6.06 4.43
N ILE A 95 -0.93 5.05 5.31
CA ILE A 95 -1.87 4.81 6.39
C ILE A 95 -1.94 6.01 7.34
N MET A 96 -0.78 6.51 7.80
CA MET A 96 -0.72 7.63 8.73
C MET A 96 -1.31 8.93 8.17
N LYS A 97 -1.23 9.13 6.85
CA LYS A 97 -1.81 10.30 6.16
C LYS A 97 -3.32 10.20 5.96
N GLY A 98 -3.91 9.01 6.11
CA GLY A 98 -5.30 8.75 5.77
C GLY A 98 -5.53 8.52 4.27
N ASP A 99 -4.48 8.15 3.51
CA ASP A 99 -4.63 7.83 2.09
C ASP A 99 -5.25 6.42 1.89
N LEU A 100 -5.27 5.61 2.95
CA LEU A 100 -5.77 4.22 2.97
C LEU A 100 -6.86 4.05 4.04
N ASP A 101 -7.98 4.75 3.86
CA ASP A 101 -9.08 4.81 4.83
C ASP A 101 -9.84 3.48 5.01
N ASP A 102 -9.72 2.54 4.08
CA ASP A 102 -10.46 1.28 4.12
C ASP A 102 -9.79 0.19 5.00
N ILE A 103 -8.60 0.44 5.55
CA ILE A 103 -7.87 -0.58 6.31
C ILE A 103 -8.46 -0.72 7.73
N PRO A 104 -8.96 -1.93 8.11
CA PRO A 104 -9.52 -2.15 9.43
C PRO A 104 -8.50 -1.97 10.56
N GLY A 105 -8.93 -1.42 11.70
CA GLY A 105 -8.14 -1.43 12.94
C GLY A 105 -7.28 -0.19 13.23
N ILE A 106 -7.24 0.79 12.33
CA ILE A 106 -6.43 2.02 12.51
C ILE A 106 -7.24 3.21 13.06
N HIS A 107 -8.53 3.32 12.73
CA HIS A 107 -9.32 4.54 12.93
C HIS A 107 -9.92 4.76 14.33
N GLN A 108 -9.76 3.82 15.26
CA GLN A 108 -10.42 3.90 16.58
C GLN A 108 -9.58 4.59 17.66
N ASP A 109 -8.43 5.13 17.26
CA ASP A 109 -7.29 5.31 18.15
C ASP A 109 -6.83 6.79 18.07
N PRO A 110 -6.53 7.48 19.19
CA PRO A 110 -6.24 8.93 19.20
C PRO A 110 -5.03 9.26 18.30
N PRO A 111 -4.98 10.39 17.57
CA PRO A 111 -3.85 10.73 16.71
C PRO A 111 -2.50 10.57 17.41
N ARG A 112 -1.50 10.02 16.71
CA ARG A 112 -0.19 9.73 17.32
C ARG A 112 0.51 11.00 17.82
N GLU A 113 0.28 12.15 17.18
CA GLU A 113 0.80 13.44 17.64
C GLU A 113 0.25 13.81 19.03
N ASP A 114 -0.99 13.43 19.33
CA ASP A 114 -1.63 13.75 20.61
C ASP A 114 -1.03 12.92 21.76
N LEU A 115 -0.53 11.71 21.47
CA LEU A 115 0.23 10.91 22.44
C LEU A 115 1.52 11.62 22.85
N LEU A 116 2.25 12.19 21.89
CA LEU A 116 3.46 12.98 22.16
C LEU A 116 3.13 14.25 22.94
N LYS A 117 2.11 15.01 22.49
CA LYS A 117 1.67 16.25 23.16
C LYS A 117 1.31 15.98 24.63
N LYS A 118 0.49 14.96 24.88
CA LYS A 118 0.05 14.58 26.22
C LYS A 118 1.22 14.27 27.15
N GLU A 119 2.18 13.46 26.70
CA GLU A 119 3.34 13.13 27.54
C GLU A 119 4.22 14.35 27.80
N LEU A 120 4.47 15.15 26.76
CA LEU A 120 5.25 16.35 26.89
C LEU A 120 4.58 17.33 27.86
N GLU A 121 3.28 17.59 27.75
CA GLU A 121 2.52 18.52 28.62
C GLU A 121 2.70 18.25 30.12
N THR A 122 3.01 17.01 30.49
CA THR A 122 3.26 16.62 31.89
C THR A 122 4.65 17.03 32.41
N ILE A 123 5.52 17.52 31.53
CA ILE A 123 6.93 17.84 31.80
C ILE A 123 7.13 19.35 31.69
N SER A 124 7.66 19.95 32.76
CA SER A 124 8.07 21.36 32.76
C SER A 124 9.40 21.52 32.01
N LEU A 125 9.38 22.33 30.95
CA LEU A 125 10.54 22.59 30.08
C LEU A 125 11.13 23.99 30.28
N GLN A 126 10.89 24.63 31.43
CA GLN A 126 11.37 25.99 31.70
C GLN A 126 12.85 26.03 32.12
N LYS A 127 13.30 25.00 32.83
CA LYS A 127 14.66 24.86 33.36
C LYS A 127 14.97 23.41 33.70
N GLY A 128 16.25 23.08 33.79
CA GLY A 128 16.73 21.75 34.18
C GLY A 128 17.25 20.98 32.98
N VAL A 129 17.16 19.65 33.04
CA VAL A 129 17.74 18.74 32.05
C VAL A 129 16.64 17.87 31.45
N PHE A 130 16.57 17.80 30.13
CA PHE A 130 15.68 16.93 29.37
C PHE A 130 16.52 15.97 28.51
N SER A 131 16.45 14.67 28.77
CA SER A 131 17.15 13.66 27.98
C SER A 131 16.20 13.04 26.97
N ILE A 132 16.55 13.13 25.69
CA ILE A 132 15.79 12.53 24.58
C ILE A 132 15.68 11.01 24.79
N GLY A 133 16.81 10.33 25.01
CA GLY A 133 16.84 8.88 25.26
C GLY A 133 15.99 8.43 26.46
N SER A 134 16.03 9.20 27.56
CA SER A 134 15.20 8.91 28.73
C SER A 134 13.72 9.08 28.45
N PHE A 135 13.33 10.16 27.78
CA PHE A 135 11.95 10.39 27.37
C PHE A 135 11.45 9.27 26.44
N MET A 136 12.28 8.92 25.46
CA MET A 136 12.08 7.84 24.51
C MET A 136 11.87 6.48 25.17
N THR A 137 12.66 6.16 26.20
CA THR A 137 12.62 4.84 26.86
C THR A 137 11.48 4.72 27.86
N PHE A 138 11.19 5.79 28.62
CA PHE A 138 10.32 5.69 29.81
C PHE A 138 8.94 6.32 29.63
N ARG A 139 8.74 7.22 28.66
CA ARG A 139 7.48 7.96 28.49
C ARG A 139 6.73 7.59 27.22
N LEU A 140 7.43 7.18 26.16
CA LEU A 140 6.82 6.97 24.84
C LEU A 140 6.16 5.61 24.60
N SER A 141 5.94 4.80 25.63
CA SER A 141 5.36 3.44 25.48
C SER A 141 4.03 3.39 24.72
N ALA A 142 3.14 4.37 24.92
CA ALA A 142 1.86 4.45 24.20
C ALA A 142 2.05 4.86 22.73
N TYR A 143 2.97 5.79 22.47
CA TYR A 143 3.35 6.21 21.13
C TYR A 143 4.02 5.06 20.36
N ASP A 144 4.89 4.30 21.02
CA ASP A 144 5.57 3.15 20.42
C ASP A 144 4.62 2.02 20.07
N ARG A 145 3.63 1.77 20.93
CA ARG A 145 2.54 0.85 20.61
C ARG A 145 1.78 1.30 19.37
N ARG A 146 1.57 2.61 19.20
CA ARG A 146 0.91 3.13 18.02
C ARG A 146 1.77 2.94 16.76
N LEU A 147 3.06 3.27 16.81
CA LEU A 147 3.97 3.01 15.69
C LEU A 147 4.04 1.52 15.33
N LYS A 148 4.07 0.66 16.34
CA LYS A 148 4.03 -0.79 16.15
C LYS A 148 2.76 -1.23 15.44
N ASN A 149 1.58 -0.70 15.81
CA ASN A 149 0.32 -1.01 15.14
C ASN A 149 0.37 -0.62 13.65
N TYR A 150 0.86 0.58 13.32
CA TYR A 150 1.04 0.99 11.93
C TYR A 150 1.96 0.04 11.16
N VAL A 151 3.07 -0.37 11.76
CA VAL A 151 4.00 -1.34 11.17
C VAL A 151 3.34 -2.70 10.97
N GLU A 152 2.61 -3.22 11.97
CA GLU A 152 1.89 -4.52 11.88
C GLU A 152 0.92 -4.54 10.71
N VAL A 153 0.06 -3.54 10.63
CA VAL A 153 -0.91 -3.44 9.54
C VAL A 153 -0.23 -3.28 8.19
N SER A 154 0.84 -2.49 8.12
CA SER A 154 1.61 -2.32 6.88
C SER A 154 2.29 -3.60 6.41
N ILE A 155 2.73 -4.46 7.35
CA ILE A 155 3.27 -5.78 7.02
C ILE A 155 2.18 -6.68 6.43
N GLU A 156 0.97 -6.65 6.98
CA GLU A 156 -0.15 -7.44 6.45
C GLU A 156 -0.51 -7.00 5.03
N GLU A 157 -0.66 -5.69 4.80
CA GLU A 157 -0.90 -5.13 3.47
C GLU A 157 0.22 -5.46 2.48
N TYR A 158 1.47 -5.30 2.89
CA TYR A 158 2.63 -5.66 2.07
C TYR A 158 2.59 -7.15 1.67
N LYS A 159 2.29 -8.05 2.62
CA LYS A 159 2.20 -9.48 2.34
C LYS A 159 1.03 -9.81 1.41
N MET A 160 -0.13 -9.17 1.58
CA MET A 160 -1.26 -9.35 0.68
C MET A 160 -0.93 -8.90 -0.75
N GLU A 161 -0.24 -7.77 -0.91
CA GLU A 161 0.23 -7.31 -2.21
C GLU A 161 1.23 -8.31 -2.83
N GLN A 162 2.19 -8.81 -2.06
CA GLN A 162 3.14 -9.83 -2.53
C GLN A 162 2.44 -11.14 -2.92
N GLU A 163 1.46 -11.60 -2.14
CA GLU A 163 0.64 -12.77 -2.46
C GLU A 163 -0.14 -12.56 -3.77
N TYR A 164 -0.71 -11.37 -3.98
CA TYR A 164 -1.38 -11.02 -5.22
C TYR A 164 -0.43 -11.06 -6.42
N GLN A 165 0.78 -10.47 -6.32
CA GLN A 165 1.76 -10.51 -7.39
C GLN A 165 2.21 -11.95 -7.72
N ASN A 166 2.45 -12.78 -6.69
CA ASN A 166 2.78 -14.18 -6.88
C ASN A 166 1.64 -14.96 -7.56
N PHE A 167 0.40 -14.66 -7.18
CA PHE A 167 -0.78 -15.24 -7.81
C PHE A 167 -0.87 -14.84 -9.30
N ILE A 168 -0.72 -13.56 -9.63
CA ILE A 168 -0.70 -13.09 -11.03
C ILE A 168 0.42 -13.77 -11.82
N GLN A 169 1.61 -13.93 -11.24
CA GLN A 169 2.70 -14.64 -11.89
C GLN A 169 2.36 -16.10 -12.15
N SER A 170 1.68 -16.76 -11.22
CA SER A 170 1.23 -18.15 -11.38
C SER A 170 0.22 -18.30 -12.52
N LEU A 171 -0.67 -17.30 -12.71
CA LEU A 171 -1.56 -17.25 -13.88
C LEU A 171 -0.79 -17.07 -15.18
N ARG A 172 0.22 -16.19 -15.22
CA ARG A 172 1.07 -15.99 -16.42
C ARG A 172 1.78 -17.28 -16.80
N ASP A 173 2.41 -17.94 -15.85
CA ASP A 173 3.15 -19.18 -16.08
C ASP A 173 2.20 -20.28 -16.59
N TYR A 174 0.99 -20.36 -16.03
CA TYR A 174 -0.04 -21.28 -16.50
C TYR A 174 -0.43 -20.98 -17.97
N VAL A 175 -0.75 -19.73 -18.31
CA VAL A 175 -1.11 -19.33 -19.69
C VAL A 175 0.01 -19.64 -20.68
N MET A 176 1.27 -19.42 -20.30
CA MET A 176 2.43 -19.66 -21.17
C MET A 176 2.70 -21.15 -21.41
N SER A 177 2.34 -22.01 -20.46
CA SER A 177 2.54 -23.46 -20.56
C SER A 177 1.47 -24.20 -21.38
N ARG A 178 0.42 -23.52 -21.83
CA ARG A 178 -0.74 -24.13 -22.49
C ARG A 178 -0.79 -23.82 -23.97
N GLU A 179 -1.25 -24.79 -24.75
CA GLU A 179 -1.65 -24.53 -26.13
C GLU A 179 -2.97 -23.73 -26.16
N PRO A 180 -3.04 -22.65 -26.97
CA PRO A 180 -4.25 -21.84 -27.10
C PRO A 180 -5.43 -22.67 -27.60
N LYS A 181 -6.56 -22.63 -26.87
CA LYS A 181 -7.82 -23.25 -27.32
C LYS A 181 -8.55 -22.40 -28.35
N LEU A 182 -8.32 -21.09 -28.32
CA LEU A 182 -8.82 -20.11 -29.28
C LEU A 182 -7.67 -19.19 -29.66
N GLU A 183 -7.53 -18.91 -30.95
CA GLU A 183 -6.51 -17.99 -31.47
C GLU A 183 -6.74 -16.57 -30.94
N LYS A 184 -7.97 -16.08 -31.05
CA LYS A 184 -8.38 -14.74 -30.60
C LYS A 184 -9.64 -14.82 -29.76
N VAL A 185 -9.71 -13.94 -28.75
CA VAL A 185 -10.88 -13.71 -27.91
C VAL A 185 -11.21 -12.22 -27.88
N HIS A 186 -12.50 -11.86 -27.90
CA HIS A 186 -12.96 -10.48 -27.75
C HIS A 186 -13.56 -10.28 -26.36
N VAL A 187 -13.04 -9.32 -25.60
CA VAL A 187 -13.59 -8.91 -24.30
C VAL A 187 -14.26 -7.56 -24.46
N VAL A 188 -15.57 -7.48 -24.24
CA VAL A 188 -16.34 -6.24 -24.42
C VAL A 188 -16.81 -5.72 -23.07
N HIS A 189 -16.52 -4.45 -22.79
CA HIS A 189 -17.02 -3.74 -21.61
C HIS A 189 -18.35 -3.06 -21.96
N GLN A 190 -19.46 -3.69 -21.56
CA GLN A 190 -20.80 -3.07 -21.59
C GLN A 190 -21.16 -2.66 -20.16
N ASP A 191 -22.25 -3.19 -19.58
CA ASP A 191 -22.55 -3.04 -18.15
C ASP A 191 -21.55 -3.83 -17.27
N ARG A 192 -20.88 -4.82 -17.86
CA ARG A 192 -19.80 -5.62 -17.29
C ARG A 192 -18.86 -6.10 -18.39
N LEU A 193 -17.66 -6.51 -18.03
CA LEU A 193 -16.73 -7.17 -18.94
C LEU A 193 -17.21 -8.60 -19.23
N MET A 194 -17.21 -8.98 -20.51
CA MET A 194 -17.65 -10.29 -20.95
C MET A 194 -16.85 -10.80 -22.15
N ILE A 195 -16.62 -12.11 -22.19
CA ILE A 195 -16.07 -12.82 -23.35
C ILE A 195 -17.16 -12.94 -24.41
N TRP A 196 -16.98 -12.31 -25.57
CA TRP A 196 -18.03 -12.21 -26.58
C TRP A 196 -18.30 -13.54 -27.27
N GLU A 197 -17.28 -14.38 -27.46
CA GLU A 197 -17.40 -15.72 -28.04
C GLU A 197 -18.36 -16.61 -27.24
N PHE A 198 -18.57 -16.30 -25.95
CA PHE A 198 -19.45 -17.03 -25.04
C PHE A 198 -20.84 -16.43 -24.90
N ARG A 199 -21.14 -15.31 -25.58
CA ARG A 199 -22.43 -14.58 -25.46
C ARG A 199 -23.65 -15.47 -25.68
N TYR A 200 -23.57 -16.42 -26.61
CA TYR A 200 -24.64 -17.38 -26.93
C TYR A 200 -24.36 -18.80 -26.44
N ALA A 201 -23.23 -19.04 -25.77
CA ALA A 201 -22.85 -20.35 -25.25
C ALA A 201 -23.62 -20.63 -23.95
N SER A 202 -24.14 -21.86 -23.79
CA SER A 202 -24.75 -22.26 -22.52
C SER A 202 -23.70 -22.31 -21.40
N GLU A 203 -24.10 -22.21 -20.13
CA GLU A 203 -23.15 -22.38 -19.01
C GLU A 203 -22.36 -23.69 -19.09
N ARG A 204 -22.98 -24.76 -19.61
CA ARG A 204 -22.32 -26.05 -19.80
C ARG A 204 -21.22 -25.94 -20.85
N ASP A 205 -21.49 -25.24 -21.95
CA ASP A 205 -20.55 -25.02 -23.04
C ASP A 205 -19.40 -24.13 -22.60
N GLN A 206 -19.66 -23.11 -21.78
CA GLN A 206 -18.60 -22.26 -21.22
C GLN A 206 -17.70 -23.05 -20.26
N LYS A 207 -18.29 -23.87 -19.38
CA LYS A 207 -17.57 -24.72 -18.43
C LYS A 207 -16.65 -25.74 -19.11
N GLN A 208 -16.84 -26.07 -20.39
CA GLN A 208 -15.96 -26.98 -21.13
C GLN A 208 -14.59 -26.34 -21.43
N TYR A 209 -14.52 -25.01 -21.48
CA TYR A 209 -13.28 -24.27 -21.70
C TYR A 209 -12.48 -24.04 -20.42
N ILE A 210 -13.13 -24.18 -19.25
CA ILE A 210 -12.54 -23.90 -17.94
C ILE A 210 -11.82 -25.15 -17.40
N ASP A 211 -10.54 -25.00 -17.06
CA ASP A 211 -9.80 -26.02 -16.31
C ASP A 211 -10.20 -25.94 -14.82
N ARG A 212 -11.13 -26.81 -14.42
CA ARG A 212 -11.66 -26.86 -13.06
C ARG A 212 -10.63 -27.24 -12.01
N GLN A 213 -9.58 -27.96 -12.39
CA GLN A 213 -8.53 -28.31 -11.43
C GLN A 213 -7.73 -27.07 -11.08
N PHE A 214 -7.29 -26.32 -12.10
CA PHE A 214 -6.54 -25.09 -11.92
C PHE A 214 -7.30 -24.03 -11.10
N VAL A 215 -8.60 -23.84 -11.39
CA VAL A 215 -9.44 -22.89 -10.64
C VAL A 215 -9.59 -23.29 -9.17
N ARG A 216 -9.62 -24.59 -8.86
CA ARG A 216 -9.70 -25.08 -7.46
C ARG A 216 -8.41 -24.88 -6.68
N GLU A 217 -7.27 -24.89 -7.36
CA GLU A 217 -5.96 -24.65 -6.75
C GLU A 217 -5.79 -23.16 -6.37
N HIS A 218 -6.59 -22.25 -6.96
CA HIS A 218 -6.50 -20.80 -6.73
C HIS A 218 -7.88 -20.16 -6.43
N PRO A 219 -8.55 -20.54 -5.32
CA PRO A 219 -9.96 -20.23 -5.10
C PRO A 219 -10.25 -18.77 -4.70
N MET A 220 -9.27 -18.02 -4.18
CA MET A 220 -9.54 -16.70 -3.57
C MET A 220 -9.54 -15.51 -4.55
N TYR A 221 -9.01 -15.66 -5.77
CA TYR A 221 -8.73 -14.51 -6.65
C TYR A 221 -9.15 -14.67 -8.12
N ILE A 222 -9.74 -15.81 -8.51
CA ILE A 222 -10.14 -16.03 -9.89
C ILE A 222 -11.61 -15.67 -10.08
N ASP A 223 -11.87 -14.61 -10.83
CA ASP A 223 -13.21 -14.37 -11.37
C ASP A 223 -13.64 -15.54 -12.25
N SER A 224 -14.75 -16.18 -11.86
CA SER A 224 -15.23 -17.40 -12.51
C SER A 224 -15.81 -17.19 -13.92
N GLN A 225 -16.17 -15.95 -14.28
CA GLN A 225 -16.85 -15.62 -15.54
C GLN A 225 -15.89 -15.10 -16.61
N LEU A 226 -14.76 -14.52 -16.21
CA LEU A 226 -13.83 -13.84 -17.10
C LEU A 226 -12.40 -14.38 -16.97
N ILE A 227 -11.79 -14.27 -15.79
CA ILE A 227 -10.38 -14.68 -15.60
C ILE A 227 -10.22 -16.19 -15.74
N ALA A 228 -11.06 -16.99 -15.07
CA ALA A 228 -11.02 -18.46 -15.18
C ALA A 228 -11.08 -18.93 -16.65
N PRO A 229 -12.09 -18.53 -17.44
CA PRO A 229 -12.15 -18.92 -18.84
C PRO A 229 -11.01 -18.35 -19.68
N LEU A 230 -10.62 -17.08 -19.55
CA LEU A 230 -9.50 -16.51 -20.33
C LEU A 230 -8.20 -17.28 -20.08
N VAL A 231 -7.86 -17.55 -18.81
CA VAL A 231 -6.64 -18.28 -18.44
C VAL A 231 -6.69 -19.73 -18.94
N SER A 232 -7.87 -20.37 -18.88
CA SER A 232 -8.05 -21.74 -19.35
C SER A 232 -8.10 -21.87 -20.88
N ILE A 233 -8.47 -20.81 -21.60
CA ILE A 233 -8.41 -20.73 -23.07
C ILE A 233 -6.97 -20.44 -23.50
N ALA A 234 -6.23 -19.64 -22.72
CA ALA A 234 -4.88 -19.18 -23.02
C ALA A 234 -4.74 -18.60 -24.44
N PRO A 235 -5.59 -17.63 -24.84
CA PRO A 235 -5.64 -17.18 -26.24
C PRO A 235 -4.32 -16.55 -26.69
N GLN A 236 -4.05 -16.58 -28.00
CA GLN A 236 -2.90 -15.87 -28.56
C GLN A 236 -3.11 -14.36 -28.57
N LYS A 237 -4.36 -13.91 -28.75
CA LYS A 237 -4.73 -12.49 -28.74
C LYS A 237 -6.05 -12.23 -28.02
N ILE A 238 -6.11 -11.12 -27.28
CA ILE A 238 -7.30 -10.57 -26.63
C ILE A 238 -7.51 -9.15 -27.16
N ASP A 239 -8.61 -8.94 -27.88
CA ASP A 239 -9.06 -7.60 -28.24
C ASP A 239 -10.04 -7.14 -27.15
N LEU A 240 -9.65 -6.14 -26.34
CA LEU A 240 -10.42 -5.64 -25.21
C LEU A 240 -11.05 -4.28 -25.56
N PHE A 241 -12.37 -4.18 -25.52
CA PHE A 241 -13.13 -2.99 -25.89
C PHE A 241 -13.67 -2.28 -24.65
N THR A 242 -13.05 -1.17 -24.24
CA THR A 242 -13.41 -0.39 -23.04
C THR A 242 -13.04 1.08 -23.19
N ASP A 243 -13.83 1.98 -22.62
CA ASP A 243 -13.43 3.39 -22.40
C ASP A 243 -12.80 3.60 -21.01
N ASP A 244 -12.96 2.63 -20.10
CA ASP A 244 -12.39 2.65 -18.75
C ASP A 244 -11.20 1.68 -18.66
N THR A 245 -9.99 2.22 -18.86
CA THR A 245 -8.73 1.49 -18.66
C THR A 245 -8.29 1.44 -17.20
N GLY A 246 -8.92 2.24 -16.33
CA GLY A 246 -8.65 2.26 -14.89
C GLY A 246 -9.40 1.16 -14.13
N HIS A 247 -10.40 0.55 -14.77
CA HIS A 247 -11.16 -0.54 -14.20
C HIS A 247 -10.26 -1.70 -13.73
N SER A 248 -10.42 -2.12 -12.47
CA SER A 248 -9.54 -3.12 -11.81
C SER A 248 -9.39 -4.40 -12.64
N MET A 249 -10.50 -4.96 -13.12
CA MET A 249 -10.50 -6.18 -13.95
C MET A 249 -9.79 -5.99 -15.30
N VAL A 250 -9.82 -4.81 -15.91
CA VAL A 250 -9.08 -4.52 -17.15
C VAL A 250 -7.58 -4.57 -16.86
N GLN A 251 -7.16 -3.93 -15.77
CA GLN A 251 -5.76 -3.98 -15.32
C GLN A 251 -5.33 -5.40 -14.98
N THR A 252 -6.18 -6.20 -14.32
CA THR A 252 -5.90 -7.62 -14.06
C THR A 252 -5.69 -8.42 -15.35
N ILE A 253 -6.55 -8.24 -16.37
CA ILE A 253 -6.39 -8.91 -17.68
C ILE A 253 -5.09 -8.48 -18.35
N GLN A 254 -4.79 -7.18 -18.40
CA GLN A 254 -3.54 -6.68 -18.96
C GLN A 254 -2.32 -7.21 -18.21
N ASN A 255 -2.38 -7.31 -16.89
CA ASN A 255 -1.29 -7.84 -16.08
C ASN A 255 -1.06 -9.34 -16.35
N ILE A 256 -2.09 -10.14 -16.57
CA ILE A 256 -1.96 -11.59 -16.82
C ILE A 256 -1.52 -11.87 -18.26
N PHE A 257 -2.10 -11.19 -19.24
CA PHE A 257 -1.93 -11.52 -20.66
C PHE A 257 -0.95 -10.62 -21.41
N GLN A 258 -0.51 -9.53 -20.79
CA GLN A 258 0.57 -8.65 -21.25
C GLN A 258 0.39 -8.25 -22.73
N GLU A 259 1.39 -8.50 -23.58
CA GLU A 259 1.40 -8.16 -25.01
C GLU A 259 0.29 -8.82 -25.84
N ARG A 260 -0.38 -9.84 -25.29
CA ARG A 260 -1.53 -10.48 -25.95
C ARG A 260 -2.78 -9.61 -25.91
N VAL A 261 -2.83 -8.55 -25.10
CA VAL A 261 -3.99 -7.66 -24.94
C VAL A 261 -3.81 -6.39 -25.76
N GLU A 262 -4.78 -6.10 -26.63
CA GLU A 262 -4.89 -4.82 -27.32
C GLU A 262 -6.21 -4.14 -26.93
N VAL A 263 -6.13 -2.88 -26.48
CA VAL A 263 -7.29 -2.13 -25.98
C VAL A 263 -7.82 -1.21 -27.07
N PHE A 264 -9.14 -1.26 -27.29
CA PHE A 264 -9.86 -0.49 -28.29
C PHE A 264 -11.04 0.27 -27.67
N PRO A 265 -11.44 1.39 -28.30
CA PRO A 265 -12.69 2.05 -27.94
C PRO A 265 -13.91 1.14 -28.18
N PRO A 266 -14.96 1.18 -27.34
CA PRO A 266 -16.15 0.33 -27.48
C PRO A 266 -16.84 0.43 -28.83
N HIS A 267 -16.86 1.62 -29.44
CA HIS A 267 -17.51 1.85 -30.74
C HIS A 267 -16.80 1.16 -31.92
N SER A 268 -15.55 0.73 -31.75
CA SER A 268 -14.78 0.02 -32.77
C SER A 268 -15.11 -1.48 -32.83
N PHE A 269 -15.90 -1.99 -31.89
CA PHE A 269 -16.27 -3.40 -31.85
C PHE A 269 -17.22 -3.76 -33.00
N GLN A 270 -16.88 -4.81 -33.77
CA GLN A 270 -17.68 -5.31 -34.88
C GLN A 270 -17.97 -6.80 -34.68
N GLU A 271 -19.22 -7.13 -34.31
CA GLU A 271 -19.65 -8.51 -34.01
C GLU A 271 -19.52 -9.47 -35.20
N GLN A 272 -19.58 -8.95 -36.43
CA GLN A 272 -19.47 -9.74 -37.67
C GLN A 272 -18.13 -10.47 -37.84
N HIS A 273 -17.10 -10.07 -37.07
CA HIS A 273 -15.77 -10.69 -37.10
C HIS A 273 -15.53 -11.69 -35.96
N VAL A 274 -16.54 -11.95 -35.13
CA VAL A 274 -16.42 -12.88 -34.00
C VAL A 274 -16.84 -14.28 -34.42
N GLN A 275 -15.96 -15.26 -34.18
CA GLN A 275 -16.30 -16.68 -34.31
C GLN A 275 -16.85 -17.19 -32.97
N PHE A 276 -18.16 -17.40 -32.90
CA PHE A 276 -18.80 -17.88 -31.68
C PHE A 276 -18.46 -19.34 -31.40
N VAL A 277 -18.37 -19.66 -30.11
CA VAL A 277 -18.27 -21.06 -29.67
C VAL A 277 -19.57 -21.79 -29.98
N PRO A 278 -19.53 -22.96 -30.66
CA PRO A 278 -20.74 -23.66 -31.07
C PRO A 278 -21.56 -24.09 -29.86
N SER A 279 -22.84 -23.72 -29.85
CA SER A 279 -23.77 -24.12 -28.80
C SER A 279 -24.21 -25.58 -29.01
N HIS A 280 -24.38 -26.34 -27.93
CA HIS A 280 -24.93 -27.71 -28.04
C HIS A 280 -26.37 -27.76 -28.61
N LEU A 281 -27.05 -26.62 -28.75
CA LEU A 281 -28.38 -26.52 -29.35
C LEU A 281 -28.35 -26.64 -30.88
N GLU A 282 -27.32 -26.13 -31.55
CA GLU A 282 -27.21 -26.19 -33.03
C GLU A 282 -26.90 -27.60 -33.56
N LYS A 283 -26.16 -28.41 -32.79
CA LYS A 283 -25.86 -29.81 -33.15
C LYS A 283 -27.07 -30.75 -33.13
N LYS A 284 -28.20 -30.34 -32.53
CA LYS A 284 -29.45 -31.12 -32.58
C LYS A 284 -30.26 -30.82 -33.84
N SER A 285 -30.23 -29.59 -34.36
CA SER A 285 -30.94 -29.20 -35.58
C SER A 285 -30.39 -29.88 -36.85
N GLU A 286 -29.08 -30.09 -36.93
CA GLU A 286 -28.47 -30.80 -38.08
C GLU A 286 -28.66 -32.33 -38.06
N LYS A 287 -29.02 -32.92 -36.91
CA LYS A 287 -29.33 -34.36 -36.81
C LYS A 287 -30.82 -34.70 -37.00
N LEU A 288 -31.63 -33.69 -37.27
CA LEU A 288 -33.08 -33.81 -37.51
C LEU A 288 -33.49 -33.33 -38.91
N SER A 289 -32.52 -33.04 -39.79
CA SER A 289 -32.74 -32.77 -41.22
C SER A 289 -32.33 -33.95 -42.09
#